data_AF-A0A6I3B973-F1
#
_entry.id   AF-A0A6I3B973-F1
#
_cell.length_a   1.000
_cell.length_b   1.000
_cell.length_c   1.000
_cell.angle_alpha   90.00
_cell.angle_beta   90.00
_cell.angle_gamma   90.00
#
_symmetry.space_group_name_H-M   'P 1'
#
loop_
_entity.id
_entity.type
_entity.pdbx_description
1 polymer ?
#
loop_
_entity_poly.entity_id
_entity_poly.type
_entity_poly.pdbx_seq_one_letter_code
_entity_poly.pdbx_strand_id
1 'polypeptide(L)' 'MTTDDKKTSPHRELAEKIISNQIGAASPAVSPDGSQVAYVVTRVDYKANKYRSQVWIART' A
#
# COMPACT_ATOMS: atom_id res chain seq x y z
N MET A 1 12.24 -37.01 14.35
CA MET A 1 12.60 -35.61 14.07
C MET A 1 11.53 -35.02 13.16
N THR A 2 10.30 -34.94 13.66
CA THR A 2 9.15 -34.48 12.88
C THR A 2 9.10 -32.96 12.94
N THR A 3 9.14 -32.37 11.75
CA THR A 3 9.07 -30.95 11.43
C THR A 3 7.96 -30.29 12.24
N ASP A 4 8.34 -29.36 13.12
CA ASP A 4 7.41 -28.48 13.83
C ASP A 4 6.73 -27.60 12.79
N ASP A 5 5.45 -27.88 12.57
CA ASP A 5 4.49 -27.04 11.88
C ASP A 5 4.75 -25.58 12.25
N LYS A 6 5.14 -24.78 11.25
CA LYS A 6 5.55 -23.39 11.41
C LYS A 6 4.36 -22.56 11.89
N LYS A 7 4.04 -22.61 13.19
CA LYS A 7 3.03 -21.76 13.83
C LYS A 7 3.42 -20.32 13.57
N THR A 8 2.69 -19.66 12.69
CA THR A 8 2.84 -18.23 12.44
C THR A 8 2.60 -17.50 13.77
N SER A 9 3.58 -16.71 14.19
CA SER A 9 3.44 -15.90 15.40
C SER A 9 2.24 -14.94 15.24
N PRO A 10 1.42 -14.72 16.28
CA PRO A 10 0.34 -13.73 16.24
C PRO A 10 0.80 -12.34 15.78
N HIS A 11 2.04 -11.97 16.10
CA HIS A 11 2.63 -10.70 15.66
C HIS A 11 2.82 -10.64 14.14
N ARG A 12 3.16 -11.77 13.51
CA ARG A 12 3.32 -11.85 12.05
C ARG A 12 1.99 -11.69 11.34
N GLU A 13 0.97 -12.42 11.79
CA GLU A 13 -0.37 -12.35 11.19
C GLU A 13 -0.96 -10.94 11.31
N LEU A 14 -0.78 -10.31 12.47
CA LEU A 14 -1.20 -8.93 12.67
C LEU A 14 -0.45 -7.96 11.77
N ALA A 15 0.88 -8.10 11.65
CA ALA A 15 1.69 -7.27 10.79
C ALA A 15 1.31 -7.44 9.31
N GLU A 16 1.10 -8.67 8.84
CA GLU A 16 0.63 -8.97 7.49
C GLU A 16 -0.72 -8.28 7.22
N LYS A 17 -1.67 -8.38 8.16
CA LYS A 17 -3.00 -7.79 7.99
C LYS A 17 -2.99 -6.26 8.00
N ILE A 18 -2.24 -5.64 8.93
CA ILE A 18 -2.26 -4.18 9.11
C ILE A 18 -1.38 -3.50 8.07
N ILE A 19 -0.14 -3.95 7.91
CA ILE A 19 0.86 -3.26 7.07
C ILE A 19 0.49 -3.43 5.59
N SER A 20 0.00 -4.60 5.17
CA SER A 20 -0.43 -4.79 3.77
C SER A 20 -1.61 -3.91 3.37
N ASN A 21 -2.40 -3.45 4.34
CA ASN A 21 -3.56 -2.60 4.08
C ASN A 21 -3.23 -1.10 4.14
N GLN A 22 -1.96 -0.75 4.34
CA GLN A 22 -1.51 0.64 4.32
C GLN A 22 -1.50 1.18 2.89
N ILE A 23 -2.22 2.30 2.69
CA ILE A 23 -2.26 3.04 1.43
C ILE A 23 -1.91 4.50 1.74
N GLY A 24 -0.93 5.04 1.02
CA GLY A 24 -0.53 6.45 1.11
C GLY A 24 -0.88 7.22 -0.14
N ALA A 25 -1.29 8.48 0.01
CA ALA A 25 -1.43 9.45 -1.06
C ALA A 25 -0.42 10.58 -0.88
N ALA A 26 0.23 11.02 -1.95
CA ALA A 26 1.27 12.03 -1.90
C ALA A 26 1.33 12.87 -3.18
N SER A 27 2.08 13.99 -3.11
CA SER A 27 2.42 14.84 -4.24
C SER A 27 1.23 15.27 -5.10
N PRO A 28 0.17 15.87 -4.52
CA PRO A 28 -0.97 16.34 -5.30
C PRO A 28 -0.57 17.50 -6.22
N ALA A 29 -1.10 17.50 -7.43
CA ALA A 29 -1.02 18.59 -8.39
C ALA A 29 -2.39 18.82 -9.02
N VAL A 30 -2.84 20.07 -9.02
CA VAL A 30 -4.15 20.48 -9.59
C VAL A 30 -3.94 20.92 -11.04
N SER A 31 -4.87 20.58 -11.93
CA SER A 31 -4.87 21.08 -13.30
C SER A 31 -5.06 22.61 -13.34
N PRO A 32 -4.55 23.32 -14.37
CA PRO A 32 -4.67 24.79 -14.44
C PRO A 32 -6.11 25.32 -14.42
N ASP A 33 -7.05 24.56 -14.96
CA ASP A 33 -8.49 24.86 -14.97
C ASP A 33 -9.22 24.41 -13.70
N GLY A 34 -8.52 23.77 -12.75
CA GLY A 34 -9.06 23.29 -11.49
C GLY A 34 -9.99 22.08 -11.59
N SER A 35 -10.15 21.46 -12.76
CA SER A 35 -11.11 20.37 -12.98
C SER A 35 -10.62 18.99 -12.56
N GLN A 36 -9.31 18.82 -12.36
CA GLN A 36 -8.68 17.54 -12.05
C GLN A 36 -7.53 17.68 -11.06
N VAL A 37 -7.25 16.59 -10.34
CA VAL A 37 -6.09 16.43 -9.47
C VAL A 37 -5.35 15.15 -9.85
N ALA A 38 -4.05 15.29 -10.13
CA ALA A 38 -3.12 14.17 -10.21
C ALA A 38 -2.43 13.97 -8.86
N TYR A 39 -2.30 12.73 -8.41
CA TYR A 39 -1.63 12.39 -7.15
C TYR A 39 -1.01 11.00 -7.22
N VAL A 40 -0.01 10.75 -6.37
CA VAL A 40 0.66 9.45 -6.28
C VAL A 40 -0.02 8.60 -5.21
N VAL A 41 -0.48 7.41 -5.58
CA VAL A 41 -0.96 6.38 -4.66
C VAL A 41 0.11 5.32 -4.47
N THR A 42 0.53 5.08 -3.22
CA THR A 42 1.50 4.04 -2.86
C THR A 42 0.82 2.98 -2.00
N ARG A 43 1.02 1.70 -2.35
CA ARG A 43 0.50 0.54 -1.62
C ARG A 43 1.64 -0.40 -1.23
N VAL A 44 1.48 -1.08 -0.10
CA VAL A 44 2.41 -2.13 0.35
C VAL A 44 2.11 -3.44 -0.36
N ASP A 45 3.11 -4.01 -1.03
CA ASP A 45 3.11 -5.39 -1.50
C ASP A 45 3.99 -6.21 -0.53
N TYR A 46 3.37 -6.69 0.54
CA TYR A 46 4.07 -7.41 1.61
C TYR A 46 4.67 -8.72 1.11
N LYS A 47 3.95 -9.45 0.23
CA LYS A 47 4.42 -10.72 -0.34
C LYS A 47 5.68 -10.53 -1.19
N ALA A 48 5.75 -9.45 -1.97
CA ALA A 48 6.94 -9.12 -2.75
C ALA A 48 8.00 -8.32 -1.97
N ASN A 49 7.72 -7.93 -0.72
CA ASN A 49 8.54 -7.00 0.08
C ASN A 49 8.87 -5.70 -0.67
N LYS A 50 7.84 -5.08 -1.26
CA LYS A 50 7.99 -3.86 -2.08
C LYS A 50 6.89 -2.85 -1.80
N TYR A 51 7.18 -1.59 -2.09
CA TYR A 51 6.16 -0.57 -2.30
C TYR A 51 5.86 -0.46 -3.79
N ARG A 52 4.58 -0.31 -4.13
CA ARG A 52 4.14 -0.06 -5.50
C ARG A 52 3.43 1.28 -5.56
N SER A 53 3.89 2.16 -6.44
CA SER A 53 3.35 3.49 -6.63
C SER A 53 2.76 3.65 -8.03
N GLN A 54 1.66 4.42 -8.11
CA GLN A 54 0.96 4.72 -9.35
C GLN A 54 0.50 6.18 -9.33
N VAL A 55 0.50 6.83 -10.49
CA VAL A 55 -0.13 8.14 -10.64
C VAL A 55 -1.62 7.93 -10.93
N TRP A 56 -2.45 8.60 -10.15
CA TRP A 56 -3.90 8.57 -10.25
C TRP A 56 -4.40 9.97 -10.62
N ILE A 57 -5.48 10.03 -11.39
CA ILE A 57 -6.17 11.27 -11.73
C ILE A 57 -7.61 11.15 -11.24
N ALA A 58 -8.09 12.18 -10.54
CA ALA A 58 -9.47 12.30 -10.10
C ALA A 58 -10.06 13.66 -10.52
N ARG A 59 -11.38 13.73 -10.70
CA ARG A 59 -12.07 15.02 -10.81
C ARG A 59 -12.21 15.65 -9.43
N THR A 60 -12.11 16.97 -9.39
CA THR A 60 -12.38 17.81 -8.21
C THR A 60 -13.88 18.05 -8.04
#